data_AF-A0A0S8CGG1-F1
#
_entry.id   AF-A0A0S8CGG1-F1
#
_cell.length_a   1.000
_cell.length_b   1.000
_cell.length_c   1.000
_cell.angle_alpha   90.00
_cell.angle_beta   90.00
_cell.angle_gamma   90.00
#
_symmetry.space_group_name_H-M   'P 1'
#
loop_
_entity.id
_entity.type
_entity.pdbx_description
1 polymer ?
#
loop_
_entity_poly.entity_id
_entity_poly.type
_entity_poly.pdbx_seq_one_letter_code
_entity_poly.pdbx_strand_id
1 'polypeptide(L)'
;MNDTNREIQELLVDYAGALRDGCVPTFLKSLKREEAQRIASSRQFQDGAEVTRVLNGVGFAEKAVTPNVGLFISRVDARISSRLKKARASSRSRRRTSARSIDRMEKRTRTEKSI
;
A
#
# COMPACT_ATOMS: atom_id res chain seq x y z
N MET A 1 -3.01 -6.67 32.06
CA MET A 1 -1.70 -6.22 31.52
C MET A 1 -1.06 -7.20 30.52
N ASN A 2 -1.61 -8.41 30.30
CA ASN A 2 -1.00 -9.40 29.39
C ASN A 2 -1.34 -9.19 27.90
N ASP A 3 -2.46 -8.53 27.58
CA ASP A 3 -2.91 -8.42 26.19
C ASP A 3 -2.04 -7.47 25.36
N THR A 4 -1.56 -6.36 25.93
CA THR A 4 -0.77 -5.37 25.18
C THR A 4 0.60 -5.88 24.76
N ASN A 5 1.28 -6.64 25.63
CA ASN A 5 2.57 -7.24 25.30
C ASN A 5 2.40 -8.34 24.24
N ARG A 6 1.30 -9.10 24.32
CA ARG A 6 0.95 -10.09 23.31
C ARG A 6 0.69 -9.44 21.95
N GLU A 7 -0.12 -8.38 21.90
CA GLU A 7 -0.37 -7.63 20.66
C GLU A 7 0.92 -7.06 20.06
N ILE A 8 1.84 -6.52 20.88
CA ILE A 8 3.14 -6.04 20.41
C ILE A 8 3.95 -7.17 19.76
N GLN A 9 3.95 -8.36 20.36
CA GLN A 9 4.63 -9.53 19.79
C GLN A 9 3.98 -10.00 18.50
N GLU A 10 2.65 -10.02 18.42
CA GLU A 10 1.91 -10.37 17.20
C GLU A 10 2.24 -9.38 16.06
N LEU A 11 2.25 -8.07 16.35
CA LEU A 11 2.67 -7.05 15.37
C LEU A 11 4.13 -7.19 14.95
N LEU A 12 5.01 -7.66 15.84
CA LEU A 12 6.42 -7.91 15.52
C LEU A 12 6.58 -9.13 14.60
N VAL A 13 5.78 -10.18 14.80
CA VAL A 13 5.73 -11.36 13.91
C VAL A 13 5.25 -10.95 12.52
N ASP A 14 4.20 -10.14 12.42
CA ASP A 14 3.69 -9.61 11.16
C ASP A 14 4.73 -8.71 10.46
N TYR A 15 5.43 -7.85 11.23
CA TYR A 15 6.52 -7.03 10.72
C TYR A 15 7.66 -7.90 10.15
N ALA A 16 8.06 -8.96 10.85
CA ALA A 16 9.11 -9.88 10.40
C ALA A 16 8.74 -10.60 9.11
N GLY A 17 7.49 -11.10 9.01
CA GLY A 17 6.96 -11.67 7.78
C GLY A 17 6.98 -10.67 6.63
N ALA A 18 6.52 -9.44 6.88
CA ALA A 18 6.51 -8.38 5.89
C ALA A 18 7.92 -7.95 5.46
N LEU A 19 8.90 -8.00 6.37
CA LEU A 19 10.29 -7.70 6.07
C LEU A 19 10.91 -8.77 5.16
N ARG A 20 10.71 -10.05 5.46
CA ARG A 20 11.16 -11.18 4.64
C ARG A 20 10.57 -11.12 3.23
N ASP A 21 9.28 -10.80 3.13
CA ASP A 21 8.55 -10.81 1.85
C ASP A 21 8.73 -9.48 1.07
N GLY A 22 9.43 -8.50 1.65
CA GLY A 22 9.69 -7.20 1.03
C GLY A 22 8.45 -6.29 0.94
N CYS A 23 7.47 -6.49 1.82
CA CYS A 23 6.19 -5.79 1.85
C CYS A 23 5.96 -4.95 3.12
N VAL A 24 7.03 -4.53 3.82
CA VAL A 24 6.95 -3.61 4.98
C VAL A 24 6.04 -2.39 4.75
N PRO A 25 6.05 -1.70 3.59
CA PRO A 25 5.14 -0.58 3.37
C PRO A 25 3.65 -0.96 3.38
N THR A 26 3.33 -2.22 3.08
CA THR A 26 1.97 -2.75 3.16
C THR A 26 1.58 -3.01 4.60
N PHE A 27 2.45 -3.65 5.40
CA PHE A 27 2.25 -3.83 6.84
C PHE A 27 2.01 -2.48 7.55
N LEU A 28 2.87 -1.48 7.30
CA LEU A 28 2.71 -0.18 7.94
C LEU A 28 1.40 0.53 7.57
N LYS A 29 0.84 0.25 6.39
CA LYS A 29 -0.45 0.79 5.96
C LYS A 29 -1.65 0.02 6.50
N SER A 30 -1.49 -1.25 6.88
CA SER A 30 -2.56 -2.05 7.45
C SER A 30 -2.80 -1.77 8.92
N LEU A 31 -1.83 -1.13 9.60
CA LEU A 31 -1.95 -0.75 11.00
C LEU A 31 -3.13 0.20 11.22
N LYS A 32 -3.92 -0.09 12.25
CA LYS A 32 -4.84 0.88 12.84
C LYS A 32 -4.05 1.98 13.53
N ARG A 33 -4.71 3.11 13.80
CA ARG A 33 -4.07 4.25 14.46
C ARG A 33 -3.52 3.89 15.84
N GLU A 34 -4.26 3.08 16.60
CA GLU A 34 -3.89 2.65 17.95
C GLU A 34 -2.73 1.65 17.93
N GLU A 35 -2.69 0.78 16.92
CA GLU A 35 -1.58 -0.15 16.69
C GLU A 35 -0.32 0.63 16.30
N ALA A 36 -0.44 1.57 15.35
CA ALA A 36 0.66 2.44 14.92
C ALA A 36 1.23 3.27 16.09
N GLN A 37 0.36 3.84 16.92
CA GLN A 37 0.79 4.63 18.07
C GLN A 37 1.45 3.75 19.14
N ARG A 38 0.96 2.54 19.36
CA ARG A 38 1.57 1.57 20.28
C ARG A 38 2.95 1.12 19.82
N ILE A 39 3.13 0.76 18.55
CA ILE A 39 4.46 0.35 18.07
C ILE A 39 5.45 1.51 18.04
N ALA A 40 4.97 2.74 17.84
CA ALA A 40 5.81 3.93 17.84
C ALA A 40 6.35 4.26 19.25
N SER A 41 5.56 4.04 20.30
CA SER A 41 5.98 4.29 21.69
C SER A 41 6.59 3.06 22.38
N SER A 42 6.47 1.87 21.80
CA SER A 42 6.98 0.63 22.37
C SER A 42 8.46 0.42 22.05
N ARG A 43 9.30 0.55 23.07
CA ARG A 43 10.72 0.18 22.99
C ARG A 43 10.92 -1.28 22.63
N GLN A 44 10.10 -2.17 23.19
CA GLN A 44 10.17 -3.61 22.89
C GLN A 44 9.95 -3.90 21.40
N PHE A 45 9.01 -3.20 20.76
CA PHE A 45 8.80 -3.34 19.33
C PHE A 45 10.00 -2.79 18.53
N GLN A 46 10.52 -1.62 18.91
CA GLN A 46 11.66 -1.00 18.21
C GLN A 46 12.92 -1.88 18.25
N ASP A 47 13.27 -2.37 19.44
CA ASP A 47 14.42 -3.25 19.65
C ASP A 47 14.24 -4.56 18.86
N GLY A 48 13.05 -5.17 18.93
CA GLY A 48 12.73 -6.39 18.18
C GLY A 48 12.76 -6.19 16.66
N ALA A 49 12.28 -5.05 16.17
CA ALA A 49 12.28 -4.72 14.75
C ALA A 49 13.69 -4.43 14.22
N GLU A 50 14.58 -3.89 15.07
CA GLU A 50 16.00 -3.75 14.75
C GLU A 50 16.70 -5.10 14.64
N VAL A 51 16.55 -5.97 15.64
CA VAL A 51 17.11 -7.34 15.60
C VAL A 51 16.61 -8.10 14.37
N THR A 52 15.31 -8.00 14.08
CA THR A 52 14.71 -8.62 12.89
C THR A 52 15.31 -8.09 11.59
N ARG A 53 15.60 -6.78 11.50
CA ARG A 53 16.29 -6.18 10.34
C ARG A 53 17.70 -6.70 10.16
N VAL A 54 18.47 -6.80 11.24
CA VAL A 54 19.82 -7.35 11.23
C VAL A 54 19.79 -8.81 10.79
N LEU A 55 18.95 -9.65 11.41
CA LEU A 55 18.84 -11.07 11.07
C LEU A 55 18.37 -11.29 9.62
N ASN A 56 17.41 -10.51 9.15
CA ASN A 56 16.99 -10.55 7.75
C ASN A 56 18.17 -10.19 6.84
N GLY A 57 18.92 -9.13 7.17
CA GLY A 57 20.14 -8.75 6.45
C GLY A 57 21.20 -9.85 6.41
N VAL A 58 21.50 -10.50 7.54
CA VAL A 58 22.45 -11.62 7.64
C VAL A 58 22.00 -12.83 6.83
N GLY A 59 20.71 -13.19 6.89
CA GLY A 59 20.15 -14.29 6.11
C GLY A 59 20.19 -14.05 4.59
N PHE A 60 20.27 -12.78 4.17
CA PHE A 60 20.54 -12.43 2.77
C PHE A 60 22.02 -12.19 2.48
N ALA A 61 22.88 -11.93 3.46
CA ALA A 61 24.30 -11.63 3.25
C ALA A 61 25.06 -12.80 2.62
N GLU A 62 24.73 -14.04 2.98
CA GLU A 62 25.31 -15.24 2.35
C GLU A 62 24.75 -15.51 0.94
N LYS A 63 23.55 -14.99 0.64
CA LYS A 63 22.90 -15.04 -0.70
C LYS A 63 23.13 -13.77 -1.53
N ALA A 64 23.82 -12.75 -1.00
CA ALA A 64 24.02 -11.44 -1.61
C ALA A 64 25.21 -11.40 -2.57
N VAL A 65 25.56 -12.52 -3.22
CA VAL A 65 26.59 -12.52 -4.27
C VAL A 65 26.10 -11.76 -5.51
N THR A 66 24.80 -11.53 -5.67
CA THR A 66 24.32 -10.55 -6.66
C THR A 66 22.89 -10.09 -6.35
N PRO A 67 22.64 -8.78 -6.18
CA PRO A 67 21.26 -8.29 -6.19
C PRO A 67 20.60 -8.69 -7.51
N ASN A 68 19.43 -9.35 -7.45
CA ASN A 68 18.67 -9.67 -8.66
C ASN A 68 18.03 -8.39 -9.21
N VAL A 69 18.82 -7.65 -9.99
CA VAL A 69 18.43 -6.38 -10.63
C VAL A 69 17.19 -6.57 -11.51
N GLY A 70 17.01 -7.75 -12.13
CA GLY A 70 15.84 -8.06 -12.95
C GLY A 70 14.53 -8.03 -12.15
N LEU A 71 14.54 -8.54 -10.91
CA LEU A 71 13.38 -8.52 -10.02
C LEU A 71 13.06 -7.11 -9.52
N PHE A 72 14.10 -6.31 -9.23
CA PHE A 72 13.95 -4.89 -8.90
C PHE A 72 13.32 -4.09 -10.06
N ILE A 73 13.86 -4.23 -11.28
CA ILE A 73 13.34 -3.59 -12.50
C ILE A 73 11.88 -4.01 -12.73
N SER A 74 11.58 -5.31 -12.64
CA SER A 74 10.22 -5.83 -12.83
C SER A 74 9.22 -5.21 -11.84
N ARG A 75 9.60 -5.03 -10.57
CA ARG A 75 8.76 -4.37 -9.56
C ARG A 75 8.56 -2.88 -9.86
N VAL A 76 9.60 -2.19 -10.33
CA VAL A 76 9.53 -0.78 -10.73
C VAL A 76 8.60 -0.63 -11.95
N ASP A 77 8.76 -1.46 -12.98
CA ASP A 77 7.93 -1.42 -14.19
C ASP A 77 6.47 -1.74 -13.90
N ALA A 78 6.19 -2.72 -13.04
CA ALA A 78 4.84 -3.02 -12.58
C ALA A 78 4.21 -1.81 -11.86
N ARG A 79 4.99 -1.10 -11.04
CA ARG A 79 4.53 0.11 -10.32
C ARG A 79 4.29 1.29 -11.26
N ILE A 80 5.17 1.52 -12.25
CA ILE A 80 5.00 2.55 -13.29
C ILE A 80 3.76 2.24 -14.12
N SER A 81 3.61 1.00 -14.58
CA SER A 81 2.46 0.53 -15.36
C SER A 81 1.14 0.70 -14.59
N SER A 82 1.13 0.37 -13.30
CA SER A 82 -0.03 0.56 -12.42
C SER A 82 -0.41 2.05 -12.30
N ARG A 83 0.57 2.94 -12.12
CA ARG A 83 0.35 4.40 -12.09
C ARG A 83 -0.20 4.92 -13.41
N LEU A 84 0.35 4.48 -14.55
CA LEU A 84 -0.14 4.84 -15.88
C LEU A 84 -1.57 4.38 -16.11
N LYS A 85 -1.91 3.14 -15.72
CA LYS A 85 -3.28 2.63 -15.77
C LYS A 85 -4.22 3.46 -14.89
N LYS A 86 -3.81 3.80 -13.66
CA LYS A 86 -4.61 4.64 -12.74
C LYS A 86 -4.83 6.06 -13.29
N ALA A 87 -3.80 6.67 -13.87
CA ALA A 87 -3.89 7.99 -14.50
C ALA A 87 -4.81 7.99 -15.74
N ARG A 88 -4.81 6.92 -16.53
CA ARG A 88 -5.75 6.75 -17.66
C ARG A 88 -7.18 6.46 -17.17
N ALA A 89 -7.35 5.74 -16.06
CA ALA A 89 -8.66 5.48 -15.48
C ALA A 89 -9.31 6.76 -14.94
N SER A 90 -8.54 7.65 -14.29
CA SER A 90 -9.06 8.92 -13.78
C SER A 90 -9.49 9.89 -14.89
N SER A 91 -8.78 9.91 -16.03
CA SER A 91 -9.18 10.72 -17.19
C SER A 91 -10.42 10.17 -17.91
N ARG A 92 -10.58 8.83 -17.97
CA ARG A 92 -11.75 8.19 -18.59
C ARG A 92 -13.03 8.37 -17.76
N SER A 93 -12.91 8.41 -16.43
CA SER A 93 -14.05 8.68 -15.53
C SER A 93 -14.59 10.10 -15.73
N ARG A 94 -13.72 11.12 -15.79
CA ARG A 94 -14.12 12.53 -16.01
C ARG A 94 -14.84 12.75 -17.35
N ARG A 95 -14.43 12.04 -18.41
CA ARG A 95 -15.05 12.16 -19.74
C ARG A 95 -16.44 11.52 -19.81
N ARG A 96 -16.73 10.46 -19.06
CA ARG A 96 -18.05 9.81 -19.08
C ARG A 96 -19.11 10.57 -18.29
N THR A 97 -18.72 11.33 -17.26
CA THR A 97 -19.67 12.14 -16.48
C THR A 97 -20.09 13.41 -17.21
N SER A 98 -19.21 14.09 -17.96
CA SER A 98 -19.62 15.29 -18.71
C SER A 98 -20.56 14.95 -19.88
N ALA A 99 -20.28 13.87 -20.62
CA ALA A 99 -21.11 13.47 -21.76
C ALA A 99 -22.55 13.07 -21.36
N ARG A 100 -22.74 12.42 -20.20
CA ARG A 100 -24.08 12.08 -19.68
C ARG A 100 -24.84 13.27 -19.10
N SER A 101 -24.12 14.32 -18.69
CA SER A 101 -24.74 15.54 -18.12
C SER A 101 -25.36 16.39 -19.23
N ILE A 102 -24.68 16.50 -20.38
CA ILE A 102 -25.14 17.28 -21.53
C ILE A 102 -26.36 16.62 -22.19
N ASP A 103 -26.34 15.30 -22.41
CA ASP A 103 -27.47 14.57 -23.04
C ASP A 103 -28.75 14.57 -22.17
N ARG A 104 -28.62 14.69 -20.84
CA ARG A 104 -29.79 14.83 -19.94
C ARG A 104 -30.38 16.24 -19.95
N MET A 105 -29.57 17.27 -20.16
CA MET A 105 -30.03 18.66 -20.17
C MET A 105 -30.74 18.99 -21.49
N GLU A 106 -30.26 18.46 -22.61
CA GLU A 106 -30.85 18.66 -23.94
C GLU A 106 -32.21 17.97 -24.11
N LYS A 107 -32.43 16.82 -23.45
CA LYS A 107 -33.74 16.14 -23.49
C LYS A 107 -34.82 16.85 -22.68
N ARG A 108 -34.46 17.59 -21.61
CA ARG A 108 -35.43 18.33 -20.79
C ARG A 108 -35.92 19.61 -21.47
N THR A 109 -35.02 20.35 -22.12
CA THR A 109 -35.37 21.61 -22.80
C THR A 109 -36.20 21.41 -24.07
N ARG A 110 -36.16 20.21 -24.67
CA ARG A 110 -36.95 19.89 -25.87
C ARG A 110 -38.40 19.51 -25.58
N THR A 111 -38.70 18.99 -24.38
CA THR A 111 -40.07 18.64 -23.96
C THR A 111 -40.88 19.81 -23.44
N GLU A 112 -40.25 20.92 -23.01
CA GLU A 112 -40.98 22.11 -22.51
C GLU A 112 -41.41 23.09 -23.61
N LYS A 113 -40.98 22.90 -24.87
CA LYS A 113 -41.37 23.76 -26.00
C LYS A 113 -42.52 23.20 -26.86
N SER A 114 -43.23 22.19 -26.37
CA SER A 114 -44.34 21.55 -27.10
C SER A 114 -45.62 21.42 -26.28
N ILE A 115 -45.93 22.44 -25.48
CA ILE A 115 -47.27 22.66 -24.92
C ILE A 115 -47.77 24.01 -25.42
#